data_AF-A0A2S9XXS2-F1
#
_entry.id   AF-A0A2S9XXS2-F1
#
_cell.length_a   1.000
_cell.length_b   1.000
_cell.length_c   1.000
_cell.angle_alpha   90.00
_cell.angle_beta   90.00
_cell.angle_gamma   90.00
#
_symmetry.space_group_name_H-M   'P 1'
#
loop_
_entity.id
_entity.type
_entity.pdbx_description
1 polymer ?
#
loop_
_entity_poly.entity_id
_entity_poly.type
_entity_poly.pdbx_seq_one_letter_code
_entity_poly.pdbx_strand_id
1 'polypeptide(L)'
;MLTPEQEWTLVACGMIAHADDMLEFGEWDQILRLIDTNVDDEQMQPWLDMLGDRPTLERRFAELEPPLPHFAEELLEQAWRMALADGSGSEVEAAVHDRIAEKIGVSPDQAQSWRDRWTAEAATRAELVVGFAAALANLDGRMDSAEAAQFDSLLERMPVSVSRRVELSMLLYSPPKLEALGGRLVGLERDAREAVLYEVAPLVQASERGDREREVFFELAELAAVSPERARELLAQL
;
A
#
# COMPACT_ATOMS: atom_id res chain seq x y z
N MET A 1 22.85 10.02 3.87
CA MET A 1 22.52 11.06 2.86
C MET A 1 21.59 10.40 1.86
N LEU A 2 20.43 10.99 1.58
CA LEU A 2 19.47 10.39 0.65
C LEU A 2 20.00 10.43 -0.78
N THR A 3 19.63 9.42 -1.57
CA THR A 3 19.77 9.46 -3.02
C THR A 3 18.79 10.48 -3.63
N PRO A 4 19.05 11.01 -4.83
CA PRO A 4 18.11 11.89 -5.52
C PRO A 4 16.72 11.27 -5.68
N GLU A 5 16.65 9.97 -5.92
CA GLU A 5 15.40 9.21 -6.05
C GLU A 5 14.62 9.20 -4.74
N GLN A 6 15.29 8.90 -3.61
CA GLN A 6 14.66 8.92 -2.28
C GLN A 6 14.17 10.31 -1.90
N GLU A 7 14.95 11.35 -2.20
CA GLU A 7 14.55 12.73 -1.96
C GLU A 7 13.32 13.11 -2.78
N TRP A 8 13.28 12.72 -4.06
CA TRP A 8 12.10 12.92 -4.90
C TRP A 8 10.87 12.22 -4.32
N THR A 9 11.00 10.98 -3.87
CA THR A 9 9.91 10.23 -3.25
C THR A 9 9.39 10.93 -1.99
N LEU A 10 10.26 11.39 -1.08
CA LEU A 10 9.84 12.15 0.10
C LEU A 10 9.06 13.40 -0.28
N VAL A 11 9.61 14.19 -1.20
CA VAL A 11 9.02 15.47 -1.57
C VAL A 11 7.70 15.26 -2.29
N ALA A 12 7.61 14.31 -3.22
CA ALA A 12 6.38 14.01 -3.95
C ALA A 12 5.27 13.48 -3.03
N CYS A 13 5.59 12.51 -2.15
CA CYS A 13 4.61 12.00 -1.19
C CYS A 13 4.20 13.06 -0.16
N GLY A 14 5.14 13.87 0.32
CA GLY A 14 4.84 14.99 1.20
C GLY A 14 3.92 16.00 0.53
N MET A 15 4.15 16.34 -0.75
CA MET A 15 3.31 17.29 -1.47
C MET A 15 1.85 16.80 -1.55
N ILE A 16 1.66 15.51 -1.77
CA ILE A 16 0.33 14.88 -1.76
C ILE A 16 -0.29 14.91 -0.36
N ALA A 17 0.46 14.56 0.69
CA ALA A 17 -0.03 14.60 2.08
C ALA A 17 -0.45 16.03 2.53
N HIS A 18 0.08 17.08 1.90
CA HIS A 18 -0.32 18.47 2.14
C HIS A 18 -1.44 18.97 1.22
N ALA A 19 -2.02 18.11 0.37
CA ALA A 19 -2.95 18.55 -0.67
C ALA A 19 -4.22 19.18 -0.09
N ASP A 20 -4.81 18.58 0.95
CA ASP A 20 -6.10 18.96 1.52
C ASP A 20 -6.02 19.70 2.86
N ASP A 21 -4.81 20.09 3.29
CA ASP A 21 -4.51 20.76 4.55
C ASP A 21 -4.88 19.95 5.82
N MET A 22 -5.12 18.64 5.69
CA MET A 22 -5.49 17.74 6.79
C MET A 22 -4.39 16.71 7.04
N LEU A 23 -3.34 17.12 7.74
CA LEU A 23 -2.29 16.18 8.17
C LEU A 23 -2.75 15.34 9.35
N GLU A 24 -2.85 14.03 9.15
CA GLU A 24 -3.12 13.10 10.23
C GLU A 24 -1.81 12.61 10.90
N PHE A 25 -1.87 12.48 12.23
CA PHE A 25 -0.74 11.99 13.02
C PHE A 25 -0.46 10.52 12.67
N GLY A 26 0.54 10.27 11.82
CA GLY A 26 0.95 8.92 11.39
C GLY A 26 1.25 8.78 9.89
N GLU A 27 0.84 9.74 9.06
CA GLU A 27 1.13 9.75 7.61
C GLU A 27 2.65 9.84 7.34
N TRP A 28 3.38 10.53 8.23
CA TRP A 28 4.83 10.64 8.14
C TRP A 28 5.55 9.31 8.36
N ASP A 29 5.05 8.46 9.25
CA ASP A 29 5.63 7.13 9.45
C ASP A 29 5.42 6.24 8.21
N GLN A 30 4.32 6.45 7.46
CA GLN A 30 4.10 5.77 6.19
C GLN A 30 5.05 6.27 5.10
N ILE A 31 5.25 7.59 5.00
CA ILE A 31 6.20 8.20 4.06
C ILE A 31 7.64 7.73 4.35
N LEU A 32 8.01 7.61 5.62
CA LEU A 32 9.34 7.13 6.01
C LEU A 32 9.54 5.63 5.73
N ARG A 33 8.49 4.80 5.87
CA ARG A 33 8.55 3.37 5.49
C ARG A 33 8.69 3.14 3.99
N LEU A 34 8.20 4.06 3.15
CA LEU A 34 8.36 4.00 1.70
C LEU A 34 9.82 4.19 1.27
N ILE A 35 10.68 4.70 2.17
CA ILE A 35 12.10 4.86 1.94
C ILE A 35 12.83 3.79 2.72
N ASP A 36 13.35 2.81 1.98
CA ASP A 36 14.12 1.68 2.52
C ASP A 36 15.18 2.21 3.50
N THR A 37 14.93 1.96 4.79
CA THR A 37 15.43 2.78 5.90
C THR A 37 16.82 2.33 6.31
N ASN A 38 17.78 2.53 5.41
CA ASN A 38 19.20 2.61 5.75
C ASN A 38 19.61 4.05 6.11
N VAL A 39 18.67 4.84 6.65
CA VAL A 39 18.87 6.24 7.01
C VAL A 39 18.89 6.32 8.54
N ASP A 40 20.04 6.67 9.12
CA ASP A 40 20.18 6.84 10.57
C ASP A 40 19.18 7.89 11.11
N ASP A 41 18.69 7.71 12.33
CA ASP A 41 17.72 8.61 12.99
C ASP A 41 18.13 10.09 12.95
N GLU A 42 19.43 10.38 13.11
CA GLU A 42 19.98 11.75 13.05
C GLU A 42 19.82 12.39 11.67
N GLN A 43 19.75 11.59 10.60
CA GLN A 43 19.53 12.06 9.24
C GLN A 43 18.04 12.19 8.91
N MET A 44 17.13 11.59 9.70
CA MET A 44 15.69 11.65 9.47
C MET A 44 15.03 12.90 10.03
N GLN A 45 15.49 13.42 11.17
CA GLN A 45 14.85 14.58 11.83
C GLN A 45 14.71 15.81 10.91
N PRO A 46 15.72 16.20 10.10
CA PRO A 46 15.57 17.33 9.18
C PRO A 46 14.49 17.12 8.11
N TRP A 47 14.25 15.86 7.70
CA TRP A 47 13.19 15.53 6.75
C TRP A 47 11.82 15.60 7.40
N LEU A 48 11.67 15.10 8.63
CA LEU A 48 10.44 15.24 9.39
C LEU A 48 10.09 16.72 9.62
N ASP A 49 11.08 17.55 9.95
CA ASP A 49 10.89 18.99 10.13
C ASP A 49 10.46 19.66 8.81
N MET A 50 11.08 19.29 7.68
CA MET A 50 10.70 19.80 6.35
C MET A 50 9.30 19.36 5.94
N LEU A 51 8.98 18.08 6.15
CA LEU A 51 7.68 17.50 5.83
C LEU A 51 6.58 18.13 6.70
N GLY A 52 6.87 18.51 7.95
CA GLY A 52 5.94 19.28 8.79
C GLY A 52 5.73 20.75 8.36
N ASP A 53 6.55 21.30 7.45
CA ASP A 53 6.53 22.70 7.02
C ASP A 53 6.27 22.83 5.50
N ARG A 54 4.98 22.97 5.14
CA ARG A 54 4.51 23.10 3.75
C ARG A 54 5.28 24.15 2.94
N PRO A 55 5.47 25.41 3.40
CA PRO A 55 6.32 26.39 2.73
C PRO A 55 7.75 25.92 2.42
N THR A 56 8.37 25.16 3.33
CA THR A 56 9.72 24.64 3.11
C THR A 56 9.72 23.47 2.13
N LEU A 57 8.71 22.60 2.20
CA LEU A 57 8.50 21.53 1.23
C LEU A 57 8.28 22.05 -0.20
N GLU A 58 7.40 23.04 -0.38
CA GLU A 58 7.14 23.68 -1.69
C GLU A 58 8.41 24.32 -2.27
N ARG A 59 9.24 24.93 -1.41
CA ARG A 59 10.54 25.48 -1.82
C ARG A 59 11.47 24.36 -2.30
N ARG A 60 11.55 23.26 -1.55
CA ARG A 60 12.39 22.12 -1.95
C ARG A 60 11.92 21.52 -3.27
N PHE A 61 10.61 21.31 -3.42
CA PHE A 61 10.01 20.85 -4.68
C PHE A 61 10.37 21.77 -5.86
N ALA A 62 10.31 23.10 -5.69
CA ALA A 62 10.70 24.03 -6.73
C ALA A 62 12.18 23.88 -7.14
N GLU A 63 13.07 23.65 -6.18
CA GLU A 63 14.52 23.53 -6.38
C GLU A 63 14.99 22.19 -6.96
N LEU A 64 14.20 21.13 -6.84
CA LEU A 64 14.58 19.81 -7.35
C LEU A 64 14.74 19.82 -8.87
N GLU A 65 15.87 19.27 -9.34
CA GLU A 65 16.05 18.95 -10.75
C GLU A 65 15.23 17.71 -11.10
N PRO A 66 14.62 17.64 -12.31
CA PRO A 66 13.85 16.47 -12.73
C PRO A 66 14.67 15.16 -12.58
N PRO A 67 14.05 14.07 -12.10
CA PRO A 67 14.73 12.80 -11.95
C PRO A 67 15.01 12.17 -13.32
N LEU A 68 15.72 11.05 -13.32
CA LEU A 68 15.91 10.27 -14.55
C LEU A 68 14.55 9.78 -15.09
N PRO A 69 14.29 9.83 -16.41
CA PRO A 69 12.96 9.52 -16.95
C PRO A 69 12.41 8.13 -16.62
N HIS A 70 13.27 7.14 -16.39
CA HIS A 70 12.83 5.79 -16.04
C HIS A 70 12.29 5.67 -14.61
N PHE A 71 12.57 6.65 -13.74
CA PHE A 71 12.05 6.73 -12.38
C PHE A 71 10.69 7.44 -12.29
N ALA A 72 10.26 8.11 -13.36
CA ALA A 72 9.08 8.98 -13.33
C ALA A 72 7.78 8.23 -12.99
N GLU A 73 7.55 7.06 -13.59
CA GLU A 73 6.34 6.26 -13.34
C GLU A 73 6.34 5.71 -11.90
N GLU A 74 7.46 5.17 -11.43
CA GLU A 74 7.60 4.66 -10.06
C GLU A 74 7.38 5.77 -9.02
N LEU A 75 8.02 6.93 -9.21
CA LEU A 75 7.85 8.10 -8.35
C LEU A 75 6.38 8.52 -8.25
N LEU A 76 5.71 8.65 -9.40
CA LEU A 76 4.31 9.06 -9.46
C LEU A 76 3.37 8.00 -8.90
N GLU A 77 3.72 6.72 -9.01
CA GLU A 77 2.98 5.63 -8.38
C GLU A 77 3.05 5.73 -6.87
N GLN A 78 4.24 5.92 -6.29
CA GLN A 78 4.41 6.06 -4.84
C GLN A 78 3.68 7.28 -4.29
N ALA A 79 3.78 8.41 -5.00
CA ALA A 79 3.03 9.61 -4.64
C ALA A 79 1.51 9.38 -4.69
N TRP A 80 1.01 8.68 -5.72
CA TRP A 80 -0.42 8.37 -5.81
C TRP A 80 -0.90 7.36 -4.78
N ARG A 81 -0.06 6.41 -4.37
CA ARG A 81 -0.38 5.49 -3.26
C ARG A 81 -0.66 6.24 -1.96
N MET A 82 0.03 7.37 -1.72
CA MET A 82 -0.26 8.25 -0.58
C MET A 82 -1.68 8.84 -0.69
N ALA A 83 -2.06 9.31 -1.88
CA ALA A 83 -3.41 9.84 -2.14
C ALA A 83 -4.53 8.78 -2.00
N LEU A 84 -4.17 7.50 -2.00
CA LEU A 84 -5.13 6.40 -1.82
C LEU A 84 -5.19 5.90 -0.39
N ALA A 85 -4.48 6.52 0.56
CA ALA A 85 -4.44 6.06 1.95
C ALA A 85 -5.84 5.98 2.60
N ASP A 86 -6.71 6.95 2.31
CA ASP A 86 -8.11 6.97 2.76
C ASP A 86 -9.06 6.12 1.88
N GLY A 87 -8.53 5.62 0.76
CA GLY A 87 -9.20 4.78 -0.21
C GLY A 87 -9.73 5.46 -1.47
N SER A 88 -9.52 6.76 -1.64
CA SER A 88 -9.83 7.44 -2.91
C SER A 88 -9.07 8.75 -3.09
N GLY A 89 -8.39 8.89 -4.22
CA GLY A 89 -7.75 10.17 -4.56
C GLY A 89 -8.78 11.25 -4.88
N SER A 90 -8.67 12.39 -4.20
CA SER A 90 -9.47 13.59 -4.40
C SER A 90 -9.03 14.39 -5.63
N GLU A 91 -9.88 15.32 -6.08
CA GLU A 91 -9.51 16.26 -7.16
C GLU A 91 -8.31 17.15 -6.76
N VAL A 92 -8.15 17.44 -5.46
CA VAL A 92 -7.07 18.29 -4.96
C VAL A 92 -5.73 17.54 -5.00
N GLU A 93 -5.71 16.28 -4.56
CA GLU A 93 -4.53 15.41 -4.68
C GLU A 93 -4.18 15.12 -6.13
N ALA A 94 -5.18 14.92 -6.99
CA ALA A 94 -4.96 14.76 -8.43
C ALA A 94 -4.29 15.99 -9.04
N ALA A 95 -4.71 17.21 -8.65
CA ALA A 95 -4.08 18.44 -9.12
C ALA A 95 -2.63 18.60 -8.63
N VAL A 96 -2.33 18.17 -7.40
CA VAL A 96 -0.94 18.14 -6.90
C VAL A 96 -0.13 17.08 -7.65
N HIS A 97 -0.69 15.91 -7.90
CA HIS A 97 -0.07 14.85 -8.69
C HIS A 97 0.25 15.31 -10.11
N ASP A 98 -0.66 16.04 -10.75
CA ASP A 98 -0.44 16.66 -12.06
C ASP A 98 0.69 17.69 -12.04
N ARG A 99 0.82 18.51 -10.98
CA ARG A 99 1.96 19.44 -10.81
C ARG A 99 3.29 18.70 -10.72
N ILE A 100 3.34 17.56 -10.02
CA ILE A 100 4.54 16.73 -9.91
C ILE A 100 4.87 16.13 -11.28
N ALA A 101 3.87 15.57 -11.97
CA ALA A 101 3.99 14.98 -13.29
C ALA A 101 4.52 15.98 -14.32
N GLU A 102 3.95 17.20 -14.37
CA GLU A 102 4.38 18.26 -15.27
C GLU A 102 5.86 18.62 -15.06
N LYS A 103 6.29 18.76 -13.79
CA LYS A 103 7.67 19.11 -13.45
C LYS A 103 8.68 18.06 -13.93
N ILE A 104 8.29 16.78 -13.96
CA ILE A 104 9.16 15.68 -14.40
C ILE A 104 8.95 15.30 -15.88
N GLY A 105 8.14 16.06 -16.62
CA GLY A 105 7.95 15.89 -18.06
C GLY A 105 6.89 14.86 -18.46
N VAL A 106 5.98 14.49 -17.55
CA VAL A 106 4.84 13.60 -17.82
C VAL A 106 3.60 14.44 -18.11
N SER A 107 2.88 14.09 -19.17
CA SER A 107 1.65 14.82 -19.55
C SER A 107 0.49 14.53 -18.60
N PRO A 108 -0.46 15.46 -18.40
CA PRO A 108 -1.65 15.23 -17.58
C PRO A 108 -2.49 14.02 -18.03
N ASP A 109 -2.64 13.80 -19.35
CA ASP A 109 -3.38 12.65 -19.88
C ASP A 109 -2.72 11.32 -19.50
N GLN A 110 -1.38 11.27 -19.53
CA GLN A 110 -0.62 10.10 -19.11
C GLN A 110 -0.71 9.90 -17.60
N ALA A 111 -0.56 10.96 -16.81
CA ALA A 111 -0.69 10.91 -15.36
C ALA A 111 -2.09 10.42 -14.94
N GLN A 112 -3.15 10.92 -15.58
CA GLN A 112 -4.51 10.44 -15.36
C GLN A 112 -4.67 8.95 -15.70
N SER A 113 -4.18 8.51 -16.87
CA SER A 113 -4.23 7.10 -17.25
C SER A 113 -3.51 6.20 -16.25
N TRP A 114 -2.41 6.65 -15.67
CA TRP A 114 -1.70 5.93 -14.63
C TRP A 114 -2.48 5.89 -13.31
N ARG A 115 -3.03 7.02 -12.86
CA ARG A 115 -3.89 7.07 -11.67
C ARG A 115 -5.08 6.13 -11.77
N ASP A 116 -5.77 6.08 -12.91
CA ASP A 116 -6.91 5.19 -13.13
C ASP A 116 -6.49 3.72 -12.96
N ARG A 117 -5.34 3.35 -13.56
CA ARG A 117 -4.77 2.00 -13.46
C ARG A 117 -4.41 1.64 -12.03
N TRP A 118 -3.62 2.48 -11.35
CA TRP A 118 -3.16 2.23 -9.98
C TRP A 118 -4.31 2.20 -8.98
N THR A 119 -5.34 3.02 -9.17
CA THR A 119 -6.55 3.00 -8.33
C THR A 119 -7.30 1.67 -8.48
N ALA A 120 -7.46 1.18 -9.71
CA ALA A 120 -8.08 -0.13 -9.96
C ALA A 120 -7.26 -1.30 -9.40
N GLU A 121 -5.93 -1.23 -9.54
CA GLU A 121 -4.99 -2.22 -8.99
C GLU A 121 -5.04 -2.25 -7.45
N ALA A 122 -5.05 -1.08 -6.80
CA ALA A 122 -5.14 -0.95 -5.34
C ALA A 122 -6.46 -1.52 -4.80
N ALA A 123 -7.59 -1.19 -5.44
CA ALA A 123 -8.90 -1.74 -5.08
C ALA A 123 -8.92 -3.27 -5.24
N THR A 124 -8.43 -3.78 -6.36
CA THR A 124 -8.38 -5.23 -6.62
C THR A 124 -7.53 -5.96 -5.58
N ARG A 125 -6.36 -5.39 -5.23
CA ARG A 125 -5.48 -5.93 -4.20
C ARG A 125 -6.17 -5.95 -2.83
N ALA A 126 -6.75 -4.83 -2.42
CA ALA A 126 -7.46 -4.73 -1.14
C ALA A 126 -8.57 -5.77 -1.01
N GLU A 127 -9.38 -5.96 -2.06
CA GLU A 127 -10.43 -6.99 -2.08
C GLU A 127 -9.89 -8.41 -1.92
N LEU A 128 -8.75 -8.72 -2.54
CA LEU A 128 -8.12 -10.03 -2.42
C LEU A 128 -7.54 -10.25 -1.03
N VAL A 129 -6.83 -9.26 -0.50
CA VAL A 129 -6.26 -9.31 0.86
C VAL A 129 -7.36 -9.51 1.88
N VAL A 130 -8.43 -8.71 1.84
CA VAL A 130 -9.57 -8.84 2.77
C VAL A 130 -10.32 -10.15 2.55
N GLY A 131 -10.48 -10.59 1.29
CA GLY A 131 -11.09 -11.87 0.98
C GLY A 131 -10.32 -13.05 1.57
N PHE A 132 -8.99 -13.05 1.45
CA PHE A 132 -8.13 -14.06 2.07
C PHE A 132 -8.16 -13.96 3.59
N ALA A 133 -8.11 -12.77 4.16
CA ALA A 133 -8.23 -12.55 5.60
C ALA A 133 -9.52 -13.17 6.16
N ALA A 134 -10.67 -12.90 5.52
CA ALA A 134 -11.96 -13.47 5.92
C ALA A 134 -11.99 -15.00 5.81
N ALA A 135 -11.40 -15.56 4.75
CA ALA A 135 -11.33 -16.99 4.54
C ALA A 135 -10.41 -17.69 5.57
N LEU A 136 -9.28 -17.07 5.91
CA LEU A 136 -8.33 -17.55 6.92
C LEU A 136 -8.97 -17.55 8.32
N ALA A 137 -9.59 -16.44 8.72
CA ALA A 137 -10.29 -16.29 10.00
C ALA A 137 -11.49 -17.24 10.18
N ASN A 138 -11.93 -17.91 9.12
CA ASN A 138 -13.06 -18.85 9.15
C ASN A 138 -12.66 -20.30 8.78
N LEU A 139 -11.37 -20.62 8.72
CA LEU A 139 -10.91 -21.95 8.28
C LEU A 139 -11.47 -23.11 9.11
N ASP A 140 -11.69 -22.91 10.40
CA ASP A 140 -12.23 -23.91 11.32
C ASP A 140 -13.75 -23.78 11.53
N GLY A 141 -14.39 -22.80 10.87
CA GLY A 141 -15.80 -22.45 11.02
C GLY A 141 -16.14 -21.79 12.35
N ARG A 142 -15.15 -21.31 13.13
CA ARG A 142 -15.33 -20.64 14.42
C ARG A 142 -14.41 -19.43 14.53
N MET A 143 -14.93 -18.30 14.09
CA MET A 143 -14.28 -17.01 14.32
C MET A 143 -14.28 -16.65 15.81
N ASP A 144 -13.11 -16.39 16.37
CA ASP A 144 -12.96 -15.80 17.70
C ASP A 144 -12.80 -14.26 17.65
N SER A 145 -12.85 -13.63 18.83
CA SER A 145 -12.77 -12.18 18.94
C SER A 145 -11.41 -11.59 18.57
N ALA A 146 -10.33 -12.37 18.69
CA ALA A 146 -8.99 -11.93 18.33
C ALA A 146 -8.81 -11.92 16.81
N GLU A 147 -9.28 -12.96 16.12
CA GLU A 147 -9.31 -13.05 14.65
C GLU A 147 -10.18 -11.94 14.04
N ALA A 148 -11.35 -11.66 14.63
CA ALA A 148 -12.21 -10.56 14.21
C ALA A 148 -11.52 -9.18 14.36
N ALA A 149 -10.84 -8.95 15.49
CA ALA A 149 -10.10 -7.70 15.71
C ALA A 149 -8.92 -7.54 14.73
N GLN A 150 -8.23 -8.62 14.40
CA GLN A 150 -7.14 -8.60 13.41
C GLN A 150 -7.68 -8.32 12.00
N PHE A 151 -8.81 -8.92 11.63
CA PHE A 151 -9.50 -8.64 10.38
C PHE A 151 -9.91 -7.18 10.26
N ASP A 152 -10.54 -6.62 11.30
CA ASP A 152 -10.96 -5.21 11.32
C ASP A 152 -9.74 -4.28 11.21
N SER A 153 -8.67 -4.54 11.95
CA SER A 153 -7.43 -3.75 11.87
C SER A 153 -6.75 -3.84 10.49
N LEU A 154 -6.84 -4.98 9.81
CA LEU A 154 -6.39 -5.09 8.42
C LEU A 154 -7.28 -4.28 7.48
N LEU A 155 -8.60 -4.40 7.61
CA LEU A 155 -9.56 -3.72 6.76
C LEU A 155 -9.48 -2.19 6.89
N GLU A 156 -9.21 -1.68 8.08
CA GLU A 156 -8.99 -0.24 8.33
C GLU A 156 -7.78 0.31 7.58
N ARG A 157 -6.74 -0.51 7.36
CA ARG A 157 -5.51 -0.12 6.64
C ARG A 157 -5.63 -0.25 5.12
N MET A 158 -6.72 -0.83 4.61
CA MET A 158 -6.87 -1.03 3.17
C MET A 158 -7.25 0.27 2.47
N PRO A 159 -6.63 0.57 1.30
CA PRO A 159 -6.93 1.75 0.49
C PRO A 159 -8.24 1.54 -0.27
N VAL A 160 -9.36 1.58 0.46
CA VAL A 160 -10.72 1.43 -0.07
C VAL A 160 -11.64 2.47 0.54
N SER A 161 -12.57 2.98 -0.27
CA SER A 161 -13.56 3.96 0.18
C SER A 161 -14.38 3.45 1.37
N VAL A 162 -14.93 4.37 2.16
CA VAL A 162 -15.79 4.03 3.32
C VAL A 162 -16.94 3.10 2.94
N SER A 163 -17.60 3.34 1.80
CA SER A 163 -18.69 2.47 1.33
C SER A 163 -18.18 1.07 1.00
N ARG A 164 -17.04 0.95 0.32
CA ARG A 164 -16.46 -0.34 -0.03
C ARG A 164 -15.96 -1.09 1.21
N ARG A 165 -15.43 -0.37 2.20
CA ARG A 165 -15.02 -0.93 3.50
C ARG A 165 -16.19 -1.62 4.21
N VAL A 166 -17.37 -1.00 4.22
CA VAL A 166 -18.60 -1.59 4.78
C VAL A 166 -19.02 -2.86 4.03
N GLU A 167 -18.89 -2.88 2.70
CA GLU A 167 -19.18 -4.10 1.93
C GLU A 167 -18.17 -5.21 2.21
N LEU A 168 -16.90 -4.86 2.35
CA LEU A 168 -15.82 -5.80 2.62
C LEU A 168 -15.87 -6.38 4.04
N SER A 169 -16.35 -5.63 5.04
CA SER A 169 -16.52 -6.16 6.39
C SER A 169 -17.53 -7.31 6.46
N MET A 170 -18.52 -7.33 5.55
CA MET A 170 -19.50 -8.41 5.47
C MET A 170 -18.89 -9.75 5.04
N LEU A 171 -17.71 -9.74 4.40
CA LEU A 171 -17.02 -10.98 4.03
C LEU A 171 -16.65 -11.82 5.24
N LEU A 172 -16.46 -11.20 6.41
CA LEU A 172 -16.17 -11.92 7.64
C LEU A 172 -17.28 -12.91 8.04
N TYR A 173 -18.55 -12.60 7.71
CA TYR A 173 -19.72 -13.44 7.99
C TYR A 173 -20.08 -14.38 6.84
N SER A 174 -19.58 -14.11 5.64
CA SER A 174 -19.83 -14.92 4.45
C SER A 174 -18.54 -15.00 3.62
N PRO A 175 -17.52 -15.71 4.12
CA PRO A 175 -16.19 -15.69 3.52
C PRO A 175 -16.21 -16.29 2.11
N PRO A 176 -15.47 -15.69 1.17
CA PRO A 176 -15.29 -16.27 -0.15
C PRO A 176 -14.49 -17.57 -0.05
N LYS A 177 -14.69 -18.47 -1.01
CA LYS A 177 -13.94 -19.73 -1.09
C LYS A 177 -12.50 -19.46 -1.53
N LEU A 178 -11.55 -20.18 -0.91
CA LEU A 178 -10.14 -20.10 -1.28
C LEU A 178 -9.90 -20.39 -2.76
N GLU A 179 -10.63 -21.33 -3.38
CA GLU A 179 -10.44 -21.63 -4.80
C GLU A 179 -10.83 -20.44 -5.70
N ALA A 180 -11.88 -19.70 -5.33
CA ALA A 180 -12.33 -18.53 -6.07
C ALA A 180 -11.34 -17.37 -5.93
N LEU A 181 -10.80 -17.17 -4.73
CA LEU A 181 -9.75 -16.17 -4.48
C LEU A 181 -8.45 -16.53 -5.23
N GLY A 182 -8.04 -17.79 -5.18
CA GLY A 182 -6.88 -18.30 -5.92
C GLY A 182 -7.00 -18.07 -7.43
N GLY A 183 -8.18 -18.33 -8.01
CA GLY A 183 -8.44 -18.05 -9.42
C GLY A 183 -8.30 -16.57 -9.79
N ARG A 184 -8.73 -15.66 -8.91
CA ARG A 184 -8.54 -14.21 -9.09
C ARG A 184 -7.07 -13.81 -8.93
N LEU A 185 -6.38 -14.38 -7.94
CA LEU A 185 -4.96 -14.11 -7.67
C LEU A 185 -4.08 -14.45 -8.87
N VAL A 186 -4.32 -15.60 -9.53
CA VAL A 186 -3.59 -16.02 -10.74
C VAL A 186 -3.75 -15.03 -11.91
N GLY A 187 -4.83 -14.25 -11.94
CA GLY A 187 -5.07 -13.23 -12.95
C GLY A 187 -4.24 -11.95 -12.77
N LEU A 188 -3.50 -11.81 -11.67
CA LEU A 188 -2.67 -10.65 -11.40
C LEU A 188 -1.24 -10.81 -11.94
N GLU A 189 -0.59 -9.67 -12.20
CA GLU A 189 0.85 -9.62 -12.46
C GLU A 189 1.65 -10.16 -11.26
N ARG A 190 2.88 -10.61 -11.51
CA ARG A 190 3.72 -11.28 -10.50
C ARG A 190 3.88 -10.45 -9.23
N ASP A 191 4.24 -9.18 -9.37
CA ASP A 191 4.53 -8.32 -8.22
C ASP A 191 3.27 -8.05 -7.39
N ALA A 192 2.11 -7.94 -8.05
CA ALA A 192 0.83 -7.78 -7.38
C ALA A 192 0.41 -9.06 -6.62
N ARG A 193 0.74 -10.25 -7.13
CA ARG A 193 0.51 -11.52 -6.41
C ARG A 193 1.34 -11.60 -5.14
N GLU A 194 2.61 -11.23 -5.21
CA GLU A 194 3.49 -11.21 -4.04
C GLU A 194 3.05 -10.17 -3.01
N ALA A 195 2.62 -8.98 -3.45
CA ALA A 195 2.07 -7.95 -2.56
C ALA A 195 0.84 -8.42 -1.78
N VAL A 196 -0.05 -9.22 -2.38
CA VAL A 196 -1.19 -9.82 -1.65
C VAL A 196 -0.69 -10.75 -0.54
N LEU A 197 0.31 -11.59 -0.80
CA LEU A 197 0.87 -12.49 0.22
C LEU A 197 1.56 -11.72 1.36
N TYR A 198 2.29 -10.66 1.02
CA TYR A 198 2.94 -9.80 2.02
C TYR A 198 1.92 -9.21 3.00
N GLU A 199 0.79 -8.71 2.51
CA GLU A 199 -0.26 -8.13 3.34
C GLU A 199 -1.03 -9.16 4.18
N VAL A 200 -1.12 -10.42 3.71
CA VAL A 200 -1.80 -11.51 4.43
C VAL A 200 -0.89 -12.18 5.48
N ALA A 201 0.43 -12.16 5.29
CA ALA A 201 1.40 -12.79 6.18
C ALA A 201 1.25 -12.41 7.69
N PRO A 202 1.03 -11.13 8.08
CA PRO A 202 0.83 -10.78 9.48
C PRO A 202 -0.33 -11.52 10.16
N LEU A 203 -1.42 -11.80 9.44
CA LEU A 203 -2.57 -12.52 9.99
C LEU A 203 -2.19 -13.97 10.33
N VAL A 204 -1.50 -14.64 9.42
CA VAL A 204 -1.06 -16.04 9.57
C VAL A 204 -0.05 -16.18 10.70
N GLN A 205 0.78 -15.16 10.94
CA GLN A 205 1.71 -15.14 12.07
C GLN A 205 1.00 -14.97 13.41
N ALA A 206 -0.03 -14.12 13.45
CA ALA A 206 -0.73 -13.75 14.67
C ALA A 206 -1.72 -14.82 15.17
N SER A 207 -2.04 -15.82 14.35
CA SER A 207 -2.91 -16.93 14.75
C SER A 207 -2.24 -17.90 15.73
N GLU A 208 -2.96 -18.18 16.81
CA GLU A 208 -2.58 -19.16 17.82
C GLU A 208 -2.63 -20.61 17.29
N ARG A 209 -3.28 -20.86 16.13
CA ARG A 209 -3.49 -22.20 15.53
C ARG A 209 -2.66 -22.42 14.27
N GLY A 210 -1.42 -21.93 14.32
CA GLY A 210 -0.58 -21.64 13.16
C GLY A 210 -0.31 -22.75 12.13
N ASP A 211 -0.57 -24.03 12.39
CA ASP A 211 -0.23 -25.08 11.41
C ASP A 211 -1.13 -25.04 10.17
N ARG A 212 -2.46 -24.92 10.34
CA ARG A 212 -3.40 -24.97 9.21
C ARG A 212 -3.39 -23.70 8.37
N GLU A 213 -3.28 -22.54 9.00
CA GLU A 213 -3.20 -21.26 8.29
C GLU A 213 -1.88 -21.11 7.53
N ARG A 214 -0.78 -21.62 8.08
CA ARG A 214 0.51 -21.67 7.36
C ARG A 214 0.44 -22.60 6.16
N GLU A 215 -0.20 -23.76 6.27
CA GLU A 215 -0.45 -24.63 5.12
C GLU A 215 -1.20 -23.89 4.02
N VAL A 216 -2.32 -23.23 4.37
CA VAL A 216 -3.10 -22.44 3.41
C VAL A 216 -2.25 -21.31 2.81
N PHE A 217 -1.47 -20.60 3.62
CA PHE A 217 -0.56 -19.57 3.11
C PHE A 217 0.42 -20.12 2.06
N PHE A 218 1.01 -21.30 2.29
CA PHE A 218 1.91 -21.92 1.31
C PHE A 218 1.17 -22.42 0.05
N GLU A 219 -0.07 -22.91 0.18
CA GLU A 219 -0.93 -23.22 -0.97
C GLU A 219 -1.21 -21.95 -1.80
N LEU A 220 -1.46 -20.81 -1.14
CA LEU A 220 -1.64 -19.52 -1.81
C LEU A 220 -0.36 -19.03 -2.46
N ALA A 221 0.80 -19.23 -1.82
CA ALA A 221 2.09 -18.88 -2.39
C ALA A 221 2.39 -19.69 -3.66
N GLU A 222 2.05 -20.97 -3.69
CA GLU A 222 2.16 -21.81 -4.88
C GLU A 222 1.28 -21.28 -6.02
N LEU A 223 0.00 -20.97 -5.73
CA LEU A 223 -0.92 -20.35 -6.70
C LEU A 223 -0.42 -19.00 -7.20
N ALA A 224 0.23 -18.22 -6.33
CA ALA A 224 0.86 -16.95 -6.66
C ALA A 224 2.14 -17.09 -7.50
N ALA A 225 2.64 -18.32 -7.71
CA ALA A 225 3.95 -18.60 -8.28
C ALA A 225 5.11 -17.95 -7.50
N VAL A 226 4.97 -17.85 -6.18
CA VAL A 226 5.99 -17.40 -5.25
C VAL A 226 6.73 -18.63 -4.71
N SER A 227 8.07 -18.59 -4.68
CA SER A 227 8.86 -19.74 -4.24
C SER A 227 8.62 -20.05 -2.76
N PRO A 228 8.75 -21.32 -2.33
CA PRO A 228 8.65 -21.67 -0.91
C PRO A 228 9.64 -20.92 -0.02
N GLU A 229 10.84 -20.62 -0.53
CA GLU A 229 11.85 -19.81 0.17
C GLU A 229 11.32 -18.39 0.40
N ARG A 230 10.81 -17.75 -0.65
CA ARG A 230 10.28 -16.38 -0.57
C ARG A 230 9.04 -16.32 0.31
N ALA A 231 8.14 -17.31 0.22
CA ALA A 231 6.97 -17.42 1.08
C ALA A 231 7.35 -17.52 2.58
N ARG A 232 8.42 -18.27 2.90
CA ARG A 232 8.94 -18.33 4.28
C ARG A 232 9.53 -17.00 4.73
N GLU A 233 10.22 -16.28 3.85
CA GLU A 233 10.74 -14.93 4.15
C GLU A 233 9.59 -13.96 4.45
N LEU A 234 8.54 -13.96 3.63
CA LEU A 234 7.36 -13.11 3.86
C LEU A 234 6.71 -13.41 5.22
N LEU A 235 6.62 -14.68 5.60
CA LEU A 235 6.15 -15.11 6.93
C LEU A 235 7.16 -14.86 8.06
N ALA A 236 8.36 -14.37 7.80
CA ALA A 236 9.40 -14.10 8.81
C ALA A 236 9.77 -12.62 8.95
N GLN A 237 9.27 -11.74 8.07
CA GLN A 237 9.69 -10.35 7.92
C GLN A 237 8.91 -9.33 8.78
N LEU A 238 8.36 -9.74 9.92
CA LEU A 238 7.65 -8.86 10.86
C LEU A 238 8.09 -9.15 12.30
#